data_AF-A0A945X9H9-F1
#
_entry.id   AF-A0A945X9H9-F1
#
_cell.length_a   1.000
_cell.length_b   1.000
_cell.length_c   1.000
_cell.angle_alpha   90.00
_cell.angle_beta   90.00
_cell.angle_gamma   90.00
#
_symmetry.space_group_name_H-M   'P 1'
#
loop_
_entity.id
_entity.type
_entity.pdbx_description
1 polymer ?
#
loop_
_entity_poly.entity_id
_entity_poly.type
_entity_poly.pdbx_seq_one_letter_code
_entity_poly.pdbx_strand_id
1 'polypeptide(L)'
;SYRDYLELNGLAMQLTEALAEYWHSQIRTEWGYAGEEPTELSDILGVKYRGARFSLGYPACPEMEDRKKVVELLKPERIGVELSEELQLHPEQSTDAFVFHHPEAKYFSV
;
A
#
# COMPACT_ATOMS: atom_id res chain seq x y z
N SER A 1 -14.33 -8.12 25.14
CA SER A 1 -14.62 -6.82 25.80
C SER A 1 -14.36 -5.70 24.78
N TYR A 2 -14.79 -4.44 25.02
CA TYR A 2 -14.52 -3.32 24.10
C TYR A 2 -13.01 -3.09 23.85
N ARG A 3 -12.19 -3.36 24.87
CA ARG A 3 -10.73 -3.25 24.78
C ARG A 3 -10.14 -4.22 23.78
N ASP A 4 -10.53 -5.50 23.85
CA ASP A 4 -9.98 -6.54 22.96
C ASP A 4 -10.29 -6.23 21.49
N TYR A 5 -11.47 -5.67 21.21
CA TYR A 5 -11.83 -5.20 19.89
C TYR A 5 -10.90 -4.08 19.39
N LEU A 6 -10.66 -3.06 20.22
CA LEU A 6 -9.77 -1.95 19.87
C LEU A 6 -8.33 -2.41 19.64
N GLU A 7 -7.83 -3.31 20.48
CA GLU A 7 -6.49 -3.88 20.36
C GLU A 7 -6.34 -4.71 19.08
N LEU A 8 -7.33 -5.56 18.77
CA LEU A 8 -7.35 -6.34 17.54
C LEU A 8 -7.45 -5.45 16.30
N ASN A 9 -8.32 -4.46 16.30
CA ASN A 9 -8.47 -3.51 15.19
C ASN A 9 -7.17 -2.72 14.97
N GLY A 10 -6.56 -2.22 16.04
CA GLY A 10 -5.28 -1.52 15.98
C GLY A 10 -4.18 -2.41 15.40
N LEU A 11 -4.09 -3.66 15.86
CA LEU A 11 -3.13 -4.63 15.34
C LEU A 11 -3.35 -4.93 13.85
N ALA A 12 -4.59 -5.15 13.43
CA ALA A 12 -4.93 -5.44 12.03
C ALA A 12 -4.55 -4.27 11.10
N MET A 13 -4.81 -3.03 11.53
CA MET A 13 -4.43 -1.85 10.76
C MET A 13 -2.91 -1.69 10.64
N GLN A 14 -2.16 -1.91 11.73
CA GLN A 14 -0.69 -1.86 11.69
C GLN A 14 -0.10 -2.98 10.84
N LEU A 15 -0.66 -4.19 10.89
CA LEU A 15 -0.23 -5.30 10.04
C LEU A 15 -0.50 -5.05 8.56
N THR A 16 -1.60 -4.37 8.23
CA THR A 16 -1.91 -3.99 6.84
C THR A 16 -0.83 -3.08 6.27
N GLU A 17 -0.47 -2.03 7.01
CA GLU A 17 0.59 -1.10 6.58
C GLU A 17 1.97 -1.76 6.55
N ALA A 18 2.29 -2.59 7.55
CA ALA A 18 3.55 -3.33 7.58
C ALA A 18 3.68 -4.30 6.40
N LEU A 19 2.59 -4.98 6.03
CA LEU A 19 2.57 -5.90 4.88
C LEU A 19 2.70 -5.15 3.56
N ALA A 20 2.08 -3.98 3.44
CA ALA A 20 2.21 -3.13 2.28
C ALA A 20 3.66 -2.64 2.10
N GLU A 21 4.32 -2.23 3.19
CA GLU A 21 5.72 -1.82 3.15
C GLU A 21 6.67 -3.00 2.88
N TYR A 22 6.39 -4.18 3.44
CA TYR A 22 7.11 -5.41 3.13
C TYR A 22 7.06 -5.73 1.64
N TRP A 23 5.86 -5.76 1.03
CA TRP A 23 5.73 -6.03 -0.40
C TRP A 23 6.38 -4.95 -1.25
N HIS A 24 6.32 -3.69 -0.84
CA HIS A 24 7.02 -2.62 -1.54
C HIS A 24 8.54 -2.85 -1.55
N SER A 25 9.14 -3.26 -0.42
CA SER A 25 10.55 -3.65 -0.35
C SER A 25 10.88 -4.86 -1.23
N GLN A 26 10.02 -5.88 -1.24
CA GLN A 26 10.19 -7.04 -2.13
C GLN A 26 10.16 -6.64 -3.61
N ILE A 27 9.20 -5.80 -4.02
CA ILE A 27 9.11 -5.30 -5.40
C ILE A 27 10.38 -4.54 -5.81
N ARG A 28 10.89 -3.64 -4.95
CA ARG A 28 12.14 -2.91 -5.23
C ARG A 28 13.34 -3.86 -5.34
N THR A 29 13.41 -4.85 -4.47
CA THR A 29 14.44 -5.91 -4.49
C THR A 29 14.39 -6.70 -5.80
N GLU A 30 13.20 -7.16 -6.20
CA GLU A 30 12.97 -7.94 -7.43
C GLU A 30 13.24 -7.13 -8.70
N TRP A 31 13.04 -5.81 -8.67
CA TRP A 31 13.45 -4.90 -9.75
C TRP A 31 14.97 -4.66 -9.83
N GLY A 32 15.76 -5.25 -8.93
CA GLY A 32 17.21 -5.17 -8.94
C GLY A 32 17.79 -4.04 -8.09
N TYR A 33 17.00 -3.41 -7.23
CA TYR A 33 17.43 -2.30 -6.35
C TYR A 33 17.71 -2.74 -4.92
N ALA A 34 17.93 -4.03 -4.68
CA ALA A 34 18.21 -4.58 -3.36
C ALA A 34 19.39 -3.89 -2.63
N GLY A 35 20.40 -3.43 -3.38
CA GLY A 35 21.55 -2.71 -2.84
C GLY A 35 21.27 -1.26 -2.42
N GLU A 36 20.07 -0.74 -2.73
CA GLU A 36 19.60 0.59 -2.34
C GLU A 36 18.58 0.52 -1.17
N GLU A 37 18.25 -0.68 -0.66
CA GLU A 37 17.26 -0.84 0.40
C GLU A 37 17.75 -0.28 1.75
N PRO A 38 16.92 0.50 2.46
CA PRO A 38 17.24 0.97 3.80
C PRO A 38 17.29 -0.19 4.79
N THR A 39 18.28 -0.16 5.68
CA THR A 39 18.43 -1.15 6.77
C THR A 39 17.76 -0.73 8.07
N GLU A 40 17.55 0.58 8.25
CA GLU A 40 16.99 1.16 9.47
C GLU A 40 15.50 1.49 9.29
N LEU A 41 14.70 1.16 10.32
CA LEU A 41 13.27 1.44 10.30
C LEU A 41 12.96 2.93 10.16
N SER A 42 13.79 3.82 10.73
CA SER A 42 13.62 5.27 10.59
C SER A 42 13.74 5.74 9.15
N ASP A 43 14.53 5.05 8.33
CA ASP A 43 14.72 5.40 6.92
C ASP A 43 13.57 4.86 6.08
N ILE A 44 13.06 3.67 6.40
CA ILE A 44 11.81 3.13 5.80
C ILE A 44 10.63 4.08 6.08
N LEU A 45 10.42 4.45 7.34
CA LEU A 45 9.34 5.37 7.75
C LEU A 45 9.55 6.78 7.20
N GLY A 46 10.80 7.17 6.96
CA GLY A 46 11.17 8.40 6.28
C GLY A 46 11.06 8.35 4.76
N VAL A 47 10.58 7.24 4.18
CA VAL A 47 10.43 7.02 2.73
C VAL A 47 11.77 7.23 2.00
N LYS A 48 12.88 6.81 2.64
CA LYS A 48 14.24 6.92 2.09
C LYS A 48 14.62 5.67 1.29
N TYR A 49 13.76 5.30 0.36
CA TYR A 49 13.99 4.23 -0.60
C TYR A 49 13.73 4.76 -2.01
N ARG A 50 14.21 4.03 -3.02
CA ARG A 50 13.95 4.36 -4.41
C ARG A 50 12.48 4.14 -4.77
N GLY A 51 11.89 5.07 -5.51
CA GLY A 51 10.53 4.93 -6.02
C GLY A 51 9.45 5.37 -5.03
N ALA A 52 8.20 5.10 -5.36
CA ALA A 52 7.05 5.46 -4.52
C ALA A 52 5.86 4.50 -4.74
N ARG A 53 5.01 4.34 -3.72
CA ARG A 53 3.71 3.65 -3.80
C ARG A 53 2.57 4.65 -3.59
N PHE A 54 1.74 4.88 -4.60
CA PHE A 54 0.61 5.81 -4.51
C PHE A 54 -0.69 5.05 -4.35
N SER A 55 -1.30 5.16 -3.17
CA SER A 55 -2.61 4.59 -2.89
C SER A 55 -3.73 5.44 -3.49
N LEU A 56 -4.79 4.77 -3.93
CA LEU A 56 -5.94 5.45 -4.52
C LEU A 56 -6.78 6.11 -3.43
N GLY A 57 -7.29 7.31 -3.72
CA GLY A 57 -7.96 8.21 -2.77
C GLY A 57 -7.03 9.17 -2.04
N TYR A 58 -5.71 9.11 -2.27
CA TYR A 58 -4.72 10.03 -1.70
C TYR A 58 -4.46 11.21 -2.65
N PRO A 59 -3.81 12.31 -2.19
CA PRO A 59 -3.64 13.52 -3.00
C PRO A 59 -2.96 13.34 -4.36
N ALA A 60 -2.06 12.35 -4.49
CA ALA A 60 -1.41 12.01 -5.76
C ALA A 60 -2.29 11.18 -6.72
N CYS A 61 -3.32 10.51 -6.19
CA CYS A 61 -4.26 9.65 -6.91
C CYS A 61 -5.69 9.84 -6.35
N PRO A 62 -6.30 11.03 -6.49
CA PRO A 62 -7.55 11.36 -5.81
C PRO A 62 -8.78 10.63 -6.39
N GLU A 63 -8.71 10.21 -7.65
CA GLU A 63 -9.81 9.56 -8.36
C GLU A 63 -10.02 8.11 -7.90
N MET A 64 -10.99 7.91 -7.02
CA MET A 64 -11.34 6.59 -6.47
C MET A 64 -11.81 5.60 -7.55
N GLU A 65 -12.40 6.09 -8.65
CA GLU A 65 -12.88 5.28 -9.77
C GLU A 65 -11.76 4.47 -10.47
N ASP A 66 -10.50 4.95 -10.40
CA ASP A 66 -9.37 4.21 -10.95
C ASP A 66 -9.12 2.87 -10.22
N ARG A 67 -9.68 2.69 -9.01
CA ARG A 67 -9.60 1.44 -8.26
C ARG A 67 -10.27 0.28 -9.00
N LYS A 68 -11.34 0.53 -9.76
CA LYS A 68 -11.98 -0.49 -10.60
C LYS A 68 -10.99 -1.11 -11.59
N LYS A 69 -10.14 -0.28 -12.21
CA LYS A 69 -9.11 -0.72 -13.16
C LYS A 69 -8.05 -1.58 -12.47
N VAL A 70 -7.61 -1.16 -11.27
CA VAL A 70 -6.63 -1.92 -10.47
C VAL A 70 -7.18 -3.29 -10.07
N VAL A 71 -8.42 -3.33 -9.59
CA VAL A 71 -9.11 -4.58 -9.20
C VAL A 71 -9.28 -5.51 -10.40
N GLU A 72 -9.69 -4.99 -11.56
CA GLU A 72 -9.81 -5.79 -12.80
C GLU A 72 -8.48 -6.44 -13.20
N LEU A 73 -7.37 -5.70 -13.08
CA LEU A 73 -6.04 -6.20 -13.43
C LEU A 73 -5.49 -7.21 -12.43
N LEU A 74 -5.64 -6.93 -11.12
CA LEU A 74 -5.01 -7.73 -10.06
C LEU A 74 -5.85 -8.94 -9.62
N LYS A 75 -7.17 -8.87 -9.79
CA LYS A 75 -8.14 -9.89 -9.35
C LYS A 75 -7.96 -10.24 -7.86
N PRO A 76 -8.13 -9.25 -6.97
CA PRO A 76 -7.84 -9.39 -5.53
C PRO A 76 -8.74 -10.41 -4.82
N GLU A 77 -9.83 -10.86 -5.46
CA GLU A 77 -10.71 -11.91 -4.94
C GLU A 77 -9.94 -13.22 -4.73
N ARG A 78 -8.83 -13.42 -5.45
CA ARG A 78 -7.91 -14.56 -5.27
C ARG A 78 -7.28 -14.62 -3.87
N ILE A 79 -7.25 -13.50 -3.16
CA ILE A 79 -6.80 -13.38 -1.76
C ILE A 79 -7.96 -13.01 -0.81
N GLY A 80 -9.21 -13.11 -1.27
CA GLY A 80 -10.39 -12.81 -0.48
C GLY A 80 -10.64 -11.32 -0.25
N VAL A 81 -10.09 -10.44 -1.10
CA VAL A 81 -10.37 -9.00 -1.07
C VAL A 81 -11.35 -8.64 -2.19
N GLU A 82 -12.40 -7.92 -1.85
CA GLU A 82 -13.47 -7.49 -2.76
C GLU A 82 -13.58 -5.96 -2.81
N LEU A 83 -14.16 -5.42 -3.88
CA LEU A 83 -14.45 -3.99 -4.03
C LEU A 83 -15.94 -3.73 -3.82
N SER A 84 -16.30 -2.85 -2.88
CA SER A 84 -17.70 -2.45 -2.68
C SER A 84 -18.22 -1.54 -3.79
N GLU A 85 -19.54 -1.30 -3.78
CA GLU A 85 -20.18 -0.31 -4.65
C GLU A 85 -19.63 1.12 -4.42
N GLU A 86 -19.22 1.43 -3.19
CA GLU A 86 -18.59 2.69 -2.78
C GLU A 86 -17.07 2.74 -3.01
N LEU A 87 -16.51 1.76 -3.72
CA LEU A 87 -15.08 1.68 -4.07
C LEU A 87 -14.15 1.47 -2.86
N GLN A 88 -14.66 0.87 -1.79
CA GLN A 88 -13.86 0.47 -0.64
C GLN A 88 -13.40 -0.98 -0.79
N LEU A 89 -12.18 -1.27 -0.32
CA LEU A 89 -11.68 -2.63 -0.25
C LEU A 89 -12.29 -3.32 0.97
N HIS A 90 -12.76 -4.55 0.80
CA HIS A 90 -13.26 -5.40 1.88
C HIS A 90 -12.42 -6.68 1.97
N PRO A 91 -11.83 -6.99 3.14
CA PRO A 91 -11.88 -6.23 4.39
C PRO A 91 -11.21 -4.86 4.31
N GLU A 92 -11.65 -3.91 5.14
CA GLU A 92 -11.12 -2.53 5.19
C GLU A 92 -9.62 -2.47 5.51
N GLN A 93 -9.12 -3.49 6.21
CA GLN A 93 -7.69 -3.72 6.46
C GLN A 93 -7.01 -4.31 5.21
N SER A 94 -7.16 -3.60 4.09
CA SER A 94 -6.56 -3.87 2.79
C SER A 94 -6.06 -2.57 2.21
N THR A 95 -5.06 -2.65 1.33
CA THR A 95 -4.56 -1.47 0.62
C THR A 95 -4.19 -1.83 -0.81
N ASP A 96 -4.29 -0.83 -1.67
CA ASP A 96 -3.81 -0.88 -3.04
C ASP A 96 -2.90 0.32 -3.31
N ALA A 97 -2.06 0.17 -4.32
CA ALA A 97 -1.21 1.24 -4.79
C ALA A 97 -0.72 0.99 -6.21
N PHE A 98 -0.46 2.09 -6.92
CA PHE A 98 0.46 2.08 -8.04
C PHE A 98 1.89 2.17 -7.53
N VAL A 99 2.77 1.28 -7.99
CA VAL A 99 4.18 1.27 -7.59
C VAL A 99 5.04 1.78 -8.74
N PHE A 100 5.84 2.82 -8.47
CA PHE A 100 6.74 3.45 -9.43
C PHE A 100 8.19 3.28 -9.02
N HIS A 101 9.04 2.80 -9.92
CA HIS A 101 10.46 2.52 -9.64
C HIS A 101 11.41 3.68 -9.95
N HIS A 102 10.90 4.78 -10.51
CA HIS A 102 11.72 5.92 -10.93
C HIS A 102 12.36 6.59 -9.70
N PRO A 103 13.68 6.90 -9.70
CA PRO A 103 14.36 7.47 -8.52
C PRO A 103 13.84 8.85 -8.12
N GLU A 104 13.16 9.55 -9.03
CA GLU A 104 12.54 10.85 -8.75
C GLU A 104 11.05 10.77 -8.42
N ALA A 105 10.45 9.57 -8.35
CA ALA A 105 9.07 9.42 -7.92
C ALA A 105 8.91 9.91 -6.47
N LYS A 106 8.04 10.88 -6.25
CA LYS A 106 7.78 11.50 -4.95
C LYS A 106 6.29 11.74 -4.76
N TYR A 107 5.83 11.77 -3.53
CA TYR A 107 4.48 12.20 -3.20
C TYR A 107 4.27 13.68 -3.53
N PHE A 108 3.10 13.97 -4.10
CA PHE A 108 2.64 15.30 -4.48
C PHE A 108 1.12 15.37 -4.29
N SER A 109 0.57 16.58 -4.44
CA SER A 109 -0.87 16.82 -4.48
C SER A 109 -1.22 17.48 -5.81
N VAL A 110 -2.30 17.01 -6.45
CA VAL A 110 -2.88 17.61 -7.67
C VAL A 110 -3.72 18.84 -7.34
#